data_AF-A0A961SBN6-F1
#
_entry.id   AF-A0A961SBN6-F1
#
_cell.length_a   1.000
_cell.length_b   1.000
_cell.length_c   1.000
_cell.angle_alpha   90.00
_cell.angle_beta   90.00
_cell.angle_gamma   90.00
#
_symmetry.space_group_name_H-M   'P 1'
#
loop_
_entity.id
_entity.type
_entity.pdbx_description
1 polymer ?
#
loop_
_entity_poly.entity_id
_entity_poly.type
_entity_poly.pdbx_seq_one_letter_code
_entity_poly.pdbx_strand_id
1 'polypeptide(L)'
;MSLLPQPARRKAVLSVTAIVFCQLVAAAMVTPALPDDFTDASQAMCEKVKGCALSQMGQESSMSEEMKAMVMRSLESMCDQMNQSFSAVARYHELYEPATACMRSMSELSCQEIDAANENATDECAAYERAAEKYR
;
A
#
# COMPACT_ATOMS: atom_id res chain seq x y z
N MET A 1 -22.04 -29.10 38.62
CA MET A 1 -21.26 -29.46 39.82
C MET A 1 -20.48 -30.72 39.54
N SER A 2 -19.18 -30.66 39.85
CA SER A 2 -18.31 -31.76 40.33
C SER A 2 -18.10 -32.97 39.40
N LEU A 3 -16.99 -32.99 38.67
CA LEU A 3 -15.70 -33.60 39.08
C LEU A 3 -15.74 -35.13 39.04
N LEU A 4 -15.05 -35.69 38.05
CA LEU A 4 -14.31 -36.94 38.28
C LEU A 4 -12.83 -36.74 37.91
N PRO A 5 -11.91 -37.18 38.77
CA PRO A 5 -10.48 -36.90 38.70
C PRO A 5 -9.73 -37.89 37.81
N GLN A 6 -8.64 -37.43 37.19
CA GLN A 6 -7.59 -38.31 36.70
C GLN A 6 -6.71 -38.80 37.86
N PRO A 7 -6.22 -40.05 37.78
CA PRO A 7 -4.87 -40.35 38.26
C PRO A 7 -3.96 -40.90 37.14
N ALA A 8 -3.00 -40.03 36.79
CA ALA A 8 -1.57 -40.29 36.74
C ALA A 8 -1.03 -41.61 36.15
N ARG A 9 -0.45 -41.45 34.94
CA ARG A 9 0.95 -41.79 34.55
C ARG A 9 1.55 -43.13 35.02
N ARG A 10 1.94 -43.95 34.03
CA ARG A 10 3.33 -44.43 33.84
C ARG A 10 3.52 -44.98 32.41
N LYS A 11 4.05 -44.13 31.52
CA LYS A 11 5.36 -44.27 30.83
C LYS A 11 5.49 -45.51 29.92
N ALA A 12 5.19 -45.32 28.64
CA ALA A 12 5.81 -46.09 27.57
C ALA A 12 6.46 -45.08 26.61
N VAL A 13 7.79 -45.10 26.62
CA VAL A 13 8.70 -44.38 25.75
C VAL A 13 8.41 -44.83 24.32
N LEU A 14 7.68 -44.04 23.53
CA LEU A 14 7.44 -44.34 22.12
C LEU A 14 7.68 -43.08 21.28
N SER A 15 8.87 -43.05 20.67
CA SER A 15 9.29 -42.27 19.51
C SER A 15 9.12 -40.74 19.55
N VAL A 16 10.04 -40.08 20.26
CA VAL A 16 10.39 -38.66 20.03
C VAL A 16 10.78 -38.40 18.56
N THR A 17 11.24 -39.43 17.84
CA THR A 17 11.57 -39.39 16.41
C THR A 17 10.37 -39.17 15.47
N ALA A 18 9.13 -39.49 15.88
CA ALA A 18 7.94 -39.28 15.05
C ALA A 18 7.38 -37.86 15.17
N ILE A 19 7.69 -37.15 16.26
CA ILE A 19 7.22 -35.77 16.48
C ILE A 19 8.06 -34.78 15.66
N VAL A 20 9.36 -35.03 15.53
CA VAL A 20 10.29 -34.15 14.79
C VAL A 20 9.98 -34.13 13.28
N PHE A 21 9.53 -35.26 12.72
CA PHE A 21 9.20 -35.34 11.29
C PHE A 21 7.87 -34.66 10.91
N CYS A 22 6.96 -34.47 11.88
CA CYS A 22 5.66 -33.81 11.65
C CYS A 22 5.70 -32.28 11.85
N GLN A 23 6.82 -31.70 12.31
CA GLN A 23 6.98 -30.25 12.42
C GLN A 23 7.71 -29.61 11.23
N LEU A 24 8.35 -30.39 10.35
CA LEU A 24 9.13 -29.87 9.22
C LEU A 24 8.32 -29.59 7.94
N VAL A 25 7.05 -30.01 7.87
CA VAL A 25 6.22 -29.91 6.64
C VAL A 25 5.28 -28.70 6.63
N ALA A 26 5.23 -27.89 7.71
CA ALA A 26 4.27 -26.79 7.86
C ALA A 26 4.80 -25.40 7.42
N ALA A 27 5.95 -25.30 6.75
CA ALA A 27 6.58 -24.02 6.42
C ALA A 27 6.44 -23.56 4.95
N ALA A 28 5.69 -24.26 4.09
CA ALA A 28 5.77 -24.06 2.64
C ALA A 28 4.52 -23.48 1.95
N MET A 29 3.72 -22.65 2.65
CA MET A 29 2.69 -21.84 1.97
C MET A 29 2.73 -20.38 2.44
N VAL A 30 3.91 -19.77 2.32
CA VAL A 30 3.97 -18.31 2.19
C VAL A 30 3.93 -18.05 0.69
N THR A 31 2.74 -17.88 0.13
CA THR A 31 2.60 -17.29 -1.20
C THR A 31 3.15 -15.88 -1.10
N PRO A 32 4.21 -15.51 -1.85
CA PRO A 32 4.61 -14.11 -1.93
C PRO A 32 3.40 -13.34 -2.46
N ALA A 33 2.95 -12.33 -1.73
CA ALA A 33 2.00 -11.38 -2.26
C ALA A 33 2.65 -10.79 -3.52
N LEU A 34 2.04 -11.04 -4.69
CA LEU A 34 2.46 -10.36 -5.91
C LEU A 34 2.33 -8.85 -5.65
N PRO A 35 3.32 -8.03 -6.04
CA PRO A 35 3.17 -6.59 -5.97
C PRO A 35 1.89 -6.20 -6.72
N ASP A 36 1.10 -5.36 -6.07
CA ASP A 36 -0.12 -4.82 -6.64
C ASP A 36 0.28 -3.56 -7.42
N ASP A 37 0.15 -3.59 -8.75
CA ASP A 37 0.67 -2.56 -9.65
C ASP A 37 0.13 -1.16 -9.28
N PHE A 38 -1.11 -1.08 -8.81
CA PHE A 38 -1.71 0.14 -8.30
C PHE A 38 -1.05 0.62 -7.01
N THR A 39 -0.77 -0.27 -6.07
CA THR A 39 -0.07 0.06 -4.82
C THR A 39 1.32 0.63 -5.10
N ASP A 40 2.06 0.03 -6.04
CA ASP A 40 3.38 0.53 -6.45
C ASP A 40 3.29 1.91 -7.11
N ALA A 41 2.34 2.10 -8.03
CA ALA A 41 2.11 3.38 -8.70
C ALA A 41 1.66 4.48 -7.71
N SER A 42 0.80 4.12 -6.76
CA SER A 42 0.34 5.01 -5.69
C SER A 42 1.47 5.44 -4.79
N GLN A 43 2.33 4.50 -4.37
CA GLN A 43 3.48 4.78 -3.54
C GLN A 43 4.49 5.68 -4.28
N ALA A 44 4.76 5.42 -5.56
CA ALA A 44 5.63 6.26 -6.38
C ALA A 44 5.10 7.70 -6.50
N MET A 45 3.80 7.86 -6.76
CA MET A 45 3.17 9.18 -6.80
C MET A 45 3.21 9.88 -5.44
N CYS A 46 2.99 9.15 -4.37
CA CYS A 46 3.04 9.66 -3.01
C CYS A 46 4.41 10.19 -2.60
N GLU A 47 5.47 9.41 -2.85
CA GLU A 47 6.83 9.88 -2.61
C GLU A 47 7.17 11.08 -3.48
N LYS A 48 6.64 11.13 -4.71
CA LYS A 48 6.82 12.29 -5.59
C LYS A 48 6.20 13.55 -5.00
N VAL A 49 4.92 13.51 -4.59
CA VAL A 49 4.22 14.65 -4.00
C VAL A 49 4.88 15.09 -2.69
N LYS A 50 5.27 14.14 -1.83
CA LYS A 50 6.04 14.41 -0.60
C LYS A 50 7.37 15.11 -0.91
N GLY A 51 8.12 14.61 -1.88
CA GLY A 51 9.38 15.23 -2.32
C GLY A 51 9.17 16.66 -2.83
N CYS A 52 8.12 16.89 -3.62
CA CYS A 52 7.77 18.22 -4.12
C CYS A 52 7.37 19.17 -2.99
N ALA A 53 6.55 18.72 -2.04
CA ALA A 53 6.18 19.51 -0.87
C ALA A 53 7.41 19.87 -0.02
N LEU A 54 8.31 18.92 0.24
CA LEU A 54 9.56 19.19 0.96
C LEU A 54 10.44 20.21 0.24
N SER A 55 10.57 20.10 -1.09
CA SER A 55 11.35 21.05 -1.88
C SER A 55 10.75 22.46 -1.83
N GLN A 56 9.43 22.59 -1.83
CA GLN A 56 8.76 23.89 -1.71
C GLN A 56 8.92 24.47 -0.30
N MET A 57 8.68 23.67 0.75
CA MET A 57 8.86 24.10 2.14
C MET A 57 10.33 24.42 2.50
N GLY A 58 11.30 23.79 1.83
CA GLY A 58 12.72 24.11 1.98
C GLY A 58 13.12 25.47 1.38
N GLN A 59 12.33 25.97 0.42
CA GLN A 59 12.49 27.31 -0.15
C GLN A 59 11.78 28.38 0.70
N GLU A 60 10.82 27.98 1.54
CA GLU A 60 10.15 28.86 2.50
C GLU A 60 10.97 29.03 3.78
N SER A 61 11.64 30.18 3.91
CA SER A 61 12.43 30.53 5.10
C SER A 61 11.60 30.74 6.38
N SER A 62 10.28 30.83 6.27
CA SER A 62 9.35 31.07 7.39
C SER A 62 8.86 29.81 8.10
N MET A 63 9.05 28.61 7.52
CA MET A 63 8.52 27.39 8.11
C MET A 63 9.46 26.80 9.17
N SER A 64 8.94 26.62 10.38
CA SER A 64 9.62 25.85 11.42
C SER A 64 9.64 24.36 11.06
N GLU A 65 10.62 23.63 11.60
CA GLU A 65 10.71 22.17 11.42
C GLU A 65 9.48 21.42 11.97
N GLU A 66 8.86 21.95 13.03
CA GLU A 66 7.60 21.41 13.57
C GLU A 66 6.45 21.53 12.56
N MET A 67 6.36 22.66 11.85
CA MET A 67 5.34 22.88 10.84
C MET A 67 5.56 21.98 9.62
N LYS A 68 6.81 21.81 9.17
CA LYS A 68 7.16 20.85 8.10
C LYS A 68 6.78 19.42 8.48
N ALA A 69 7.08 19.00 9.71
CA ALA A 69 6.70 17.67 10.20
C ALA A 69 5.18 17.46 10.24
N MET A 70 4.41 18.51 10.56
CA MET A 70 2.95 18.45 10.51
C MET A 70 2.42 18.23 9.09
N VAL A 71 2.93 18.99 8.11
CA VAL A 71 2.56 18.83 6.70
C VAL A 71 2.91 17.43 6.19
N MET A 72 4.10 16.94 6.50
CA MET A 72 4.55 15.61 6.07
C MET A 72 3.68 14.48 6.62
N ARG A 73 3.26 14.56 7.89
CA ARG A 73 2.31 13.59 8.46
C ARG A 73 0.94 13.63 7.79
N SER A 74 0.48 14.82 7.37
CA SER A 74 -0.78 14.95 6.64
C SER A 74 -0.69 14.29 5.26
N LEU A 75 0.41 14.50 4.54
CA LEU A 75 0.67 13.87 3.24
C LEU A 75 0.76 12.35 3.36
N GLU A 76 1.42 11.84 4.40
CA GLU A 76 1.53 10.40 4.67
C GLU A 76 0.14 9.78 4.93
N SER A 77 -0.71 10.44 5.71
CA SER A 77 -2.10 10.01 5.92
C SER A 77 -2.95 10.01 4.64
N MET A 78 -2.74 10.98 3.74
CA MET A 78 -3.40 11.00 2.43
C MET A 78 -2.95 9.84 1.56
N CYS A 79 -1.65 9.52 1.59
CA CYS A 79 -1.07 8.41 0.87
C CYS A 79 -1.59 7.05 1.35
N ASP A 80 -1.70 6.87 2.65
CA ASP A 80 -2.27 5.65 3.23
C ASP A 80 -3.74 5.47 2.84
N GLN A 81 -4.52 6.56 2.82
CA GLN A 81 -5.91 6.52 2.37
C GLN A 81 -6.03 6.15 0.89
N MET A 82 -5.18 6.72 0.03
CA MET A 82 -5.18 6.42 -1.40
C MET A 82 -4.90 4.92 -1.67
N ASN A 83 -3.95 4.34 -0.96
CA ASN A 83 -3.65 2.90 -1.03
C ASN A 83 -4.83 2.05 -0.54
N GLN A 84 -5.52 2.46 0.52
CA GLN A 84 -6.66 1.72 1.06
C GLN A 84 -7.90 1.78 0.17
N SER A 85 -8.12 2.89 -0.54
CA SER A 85 -9.27 3.08 -1.42
C SER A 85 -9.33 2.07 -2.57
N PHE A 86 -8.19 1.50 -2.98
CA PHE A 86 -8.09 0.57 -4.10
C PHE A 86 -7.85 -0.88 -3.66
N SER A 87 -8.40 -1.27 -2.50
CA SER A 87 -8.42 -2.65 -1.99
C SER A 87 -8.71 -3.71 -3.07
N ALA A 88 -8.29 -4.96 -2.85
CA ALA A 88 -8.25 -6.07 -3.83
C ALA A 88 -9.47 -6.28 -4.77
N VAL A 89 -10.66 -5.78 -4.44
CA VAL A 89 -11.84 -5.78 -5.33
C VAL A 89 -11.67 -4.79 -6.50
N ALA A 90 -10.98 -3.67 -6.28
CA ALA A 90 -10.72 -2.65 -7.30
C ALA A 90 -9.85 -3.18 -8.45
N ARG A 91 -8.99 -4.19 -8.21
CA ARG A 91 -8.16 -4.81 -9.26
C ARG A 91 -8.95 -5.39 -10.43
N TYR A 92 -10.19 -5.78 -10.19
CA TYR A 92 -11.08 -6.31 -11.22
C TYR A 92 -11.95 -5.23 -11.88
N HIS A 93 -11.88 -3.99 -11.41
CA HIS A 93 -12.61 -2.89 -11.99
C HIS A 93 -11.96 -2.43 -13.29
N GLU A 94 -12.75 -2.10 -14.31
CA GLU A 94 -12.23 -1.66 -15.62
C GLU A 94 -11.42 -0.36 -15.55
N LEU A 95 -11.57 0.39 -14.45
CA LEU A 95 -10.82 1.62 -14.18
C LEU A 95 -9.46 1.39 -13.49
N TYR A 96 -9.15 0.16 -13.05
CA TYR A 96 -7.91 -0.12 -12.32
C TYR A 96 -6.65 0.19 -13.15
N GLU A 97 -6.59 -0.37 -14.35
CA GLU A 97 -5.44 -0.18 -15.25
C GLU A 97 -5.30 1.28 -15.68
N PRO A 98 -6.36 1.98 -16.16
CA PRO A 98 -6.26 3.40 -16.47
C PRO A 98 -5.85 4.28 -15.27
N ALA A 99 -6.36 3.99 -14.06
CA ALA A 99 -5.96 4.74 -12.86
C ALA A 99 -4.48 4.51 -12.51
N THR A 100 -4.02 3.26 -12.59
CA THR A 100 -2.62 2.88 -12.34
C THR A 100 -1.69 3.59 -13.33
N ALA A 101 -2.05 3.62 -14.61
CA ALA A 101 -1.29 4.30 -15.65
C ALA A 101 -1.23 5.82 -15.41
N CYS A 102 -2.35 6.45 -15.06
CA CYS A 102 -2.39 7.87 -14.70
C CYS A 102 -1.42 8.18 -13.56
N MET A 103 -1.49 7.47 -12.43
CA MET A 103 -0.60 7.71 -11.30
C MET A 103 0.89 7.52 -11.65
N ARG A 104 1.21 6.47 -12.42
CA ARG A 104 2.59 6.24 -12.86
C ARG A 104 3.09 7.41 -13.71
N SER A 105 2.31 7.84 -14.70
CA SER A 105 2.67 8.98 -15.56
C SER A 105 2.87 10.28 -14.76
N MET A 106 2.01 10.55 -13.77
CA MET A 106 2.14 11.73 -12.93
C MET A 106 3.40 11.70 -12.05
N SER A 107 3.83 10.53 -11.60
CA SER A 107 5.06 10.41 -10.79
C SER A 107 6.32 10.81 -11.55
N GLU A 108 6.29 10.77 -12.89
CA GLU A 108 7.40 11.14 -13.78
C GLU A 108 7.50 12.65 -14.00
N LEU A 109 6.39 13.40 -13.83
CA LEU A 109 6.35 14.86 -13.98
C LEU A 109 7.27 15.59 -13.01
N SER A 110 7.75 16.78 -13.38
CA SER A 110 8.47 17.67 -12.45
C SER A 110 7.53 18.23 -11.39
N CYS A 111 8.08 18.75 -10.28
CA CYS A 111 7.27 19.36 -9.23
C CYS A 111 6.50 20.61 -9.71
N GLN A 112 7.03 21.33 -10.69
CA GLN A 112 6.34 22.48 -11.29
C GLN A 112 5.15 22.02 -12.15
N GLU A 113 5.33 20.92 -12.89
CA GLU A 113 4.25 20.33 -13.68
C GLU A 113 3.16 19.72 -12.78
N ILE A 114 3.53 19.11 -11.65
CA ILE A 114 2.56 18.61 -10.65
C ILE A 114 1.79 19.75 -9.98
N ASP A 115 2.45 20.86 -9.66
CA ASP A 115 1.78 22.02 -9.05
C ASP A 115 0.82 22.72 -10.03
N ALA A 116 1.16 22.71 -11.32
CA ALA A 116 0.31 23.21 -12.41
C ALA A 116 -0.68 22.17 -12.97
N ALA A 117 -0.62 20.93 -12.48
CA ALA A 117 -1.39 19.81 -13.01
C ALA A 117 -2.89 19.98 -12.76
N ASN A 118 -3.69 19.57 -13.75
CA ASN A 118 -5.13 19.37 -13.60
C ASN A 118 -5.45 17.86 -13.80
N GLU A 119 -6.74 17.51 -13.80
CA GLU A 119 -7.21 16.12 -13.98
C GLU A 119 -6.77 15.46 -15.31
N ASN A 120 -6.24 16.23 -16.27
CA ASN A 120 -5.70 15.76 -17.56
C ASN A 120 -4.22 16.10 -17.74
N ALA A 121 -3.45 16.11 -16.64
CA ALA A 121 -2.03 16.47 -16.67
C ALA A 121 -1.17 15.61 -17.60
N THR A 122 -1.64 14.40 -17.92
CA THR A 122 -1.01 13.47 -18.86
C THR A 122 -2.07 12.81 -19.75
N ASP A 123 -1.63 12.21 -20.86
CA ASP A 123 -2.51 11.48 -21.77
C ASP A 123 -3.16 10.27 -21.08
N GLU A 124 -2.46 9.63 -20.13
CA GLU A 124 -2.94 8.53 -19.30
C GLU A 124 -4.05 8.98 -18.35
N CYS A 125 -3.89 10.13 -17.70
CA CYS A 125 -4.95 10.69 -16.84
C CYS A 125 -6.17 11.10 -17.66
N ALA A 126 -5.96 11.66 -18.85
CA ALA A 126 -7.08 11.93 -19.76
C ALA A 126 -7.79 10.65 -20.23
N ALA A 127 -7.06 9.55 -20.39
CA ALA A 127 -7.67 8.25 -20.70
C ALA A 127 -8.46 7.69 -19.51
N TYR A 128 -7.95 7.85 -18.30
CA TYR A 128 -8.67 7.49 -17.07
C TYR A 128 -9.97 8.29 -16.93
N GLU A 129 -9.94 9.62 -17.08
CA GLU A 129 -11.13 10.46 -16.98
C GLU A 129 -12.19 10.07 -18.01
N ARG A 130 -11.82 9.88 -19.29
CA ARG A 130 -12.74 9.38 -20.32
C ARG A 130 -13.34 8.01 -19.98
N ALA A 131 -12.58 7.14 -19.33
CA ALA A 131 -13.10 5.85 -18.89
C ALA A 131 -14.07 6.01 -17.70
N ALA A 132 -13.76 6.93 -16.78
CA ALA A 132 -14.55 7.22 -15.58
C ALA A 132 -15.86 7.96 -15.88
N GLU A 133 -15.95 8.72 -16.98
CA GLU A 133 -17.19 9.40 -17.42
C GLU A 133 -18.39 8.45 -17.51
N LYS A 134 -18.17 7.17 -17.80
CA LYS A 134 -19.22 6.15 -17.86
C LYS A 134 -19.95 5.92 -16.53
N TYR A 135 -19.38 6.37 -15.41
CA TYR A 135 -19.85 6.12 -14.05
C TYR A 135 -20.33 7.39 -13.33
N ARG A 136 -20.29 8.53 -14.02
CA ARG A 136 -20.71 9.83 -13.50
C ARG A 136 -22.21 10.05 -13.72
#